data_AF-A0A953BQE2-F1
#
_entry.id   AF-A0A953BQE2-F1
#
_cell.length_a   1.000
_cell.length_b   1.000
_cell.length_c   1.000
_cell.angle_alpha   90.00
_cell.angle_beta   90.00
_cell.angle_gamma   90.00
#
_symmetry.space_group_name_H-M   'P 1'
#
loop_
_entity.id
_entity.type
_entity.pdbx_description
1 polymer ?
#
loop_
_entity_poly.entity_id
_entity_poly.type
_entity_poly.pdbx_seq_one_letter_code
_entity_poly.pdbx_strand_id
1 'polypeptide(L)'
;MKRTIDPSRPRAESPAQWLDELAAALLLPFERSEAIREELAEHLRERIRDLQLEGLNETDASIAAVKELGDAAAVARRFRMAERTPHRRMLMNLAVIGIAGAALVTSVIALSAAPTPPATPSQPAQVMAPGAADSAQARLDSALAGVEFAAREIIDFNSRRVRVEHALREALPLAIELSAQLDESSGILSTDPVLRLAPIKVQNEPLEAVLNAAAERAGVRAVVRWPLLEQIGIAPDDLVTLDIPAADLGAAMAAINDALGVFDRQHQRWLDCRVSNGIVEFAPRSFFDLREATVVRYDVAPLIDSGISIEDIRELIAQFVEPNNWADNGGDVAYMKHVGGRLFVKAPPRMHDSIKWYIEQLHAGAQTSHSSGRHGLLGDLPILGSIFGGSVYTQERVPSVPSTPTHLPIGSHADSGRLIEVPDAAVDPAGPAPVGPDR
;
A
#
# COMPACT_ATOMS: atom_id res chain seq x y z
N MET A 1 -7.42 39.48 -5.20
CA MET A 1 -6.18 40.04 -4.63
C MET A 1 -5.19 38.89 -4.41
N LYS A 2 -4.06 38.84 -5.14
CA LYS A 2 -2.98 37.87 -4.91
C LYS A 2 -2.07 38.44 -3.81
N ARG A 3 -2.05 37.84 -2.62
CA ARG A 3 -1.03 38.13 -1.59
C ARG A 3 0.28 37.48 -2.05
N THR A 4 1.26 38.28 -2.45
CA THR A 4 2.63 37.82 -2.71
C THR A 4 3.27 37.47 -1.36
N ILE A 5 3.68 36.22 -1.18
CA ILE A 5 4.34 35.75 0.05
C ILE A 5 5.81 36.19 -0.03
N ASP A 6 6.24 37.05 0.89
CA ASP A 6 7.63 37.51 1.03
C ASP A 6 8.47 36.42 1.73
N PRO A 7 9.51 35.86 1.08
CA PRO A 7 10.36 34.81 1.66
C PRO A 7 11.29 35.30 2.79
N SER A 8 11.34 36.61 3.05
CA SER A 8 12.18 37.24 4.07
C SER A 8 11.51 37.36 5.44
N ARG A 9 10.24 36.93 5.56
CA ARG A 9 9.44 37.11 6.77
C ARG A 9 10.01 36.28 7.93
N PRO A 10 10.13 36.84 9.15
CA PRO A 10 10.56 36.07 10.32
C PRO A 10 9.67 34.83 10.48
N ARG A 11 10.29 33.67 10.78
CA ARG A 11 9.60 32.40 11.03
C ARG A 11 8.49 32.62 12.05
N ALA A 12 7.32 32.01 11.84
CA ALA A 12 6.17 32.14 12.74
C ALA A 12 6.58 31.97 14.21
N GLU A 13 6.50 33.06 14.98
CA GLU A 13 6.96 33.08 16.37
C GLU A 13 5.91 32.48 17.33
N SER A 14 4.67 32.28 16.85
CA SER A 14 3.57 31.71 17.64
C SER A 14 2.81 30.59 16.91
N PRO A 15 2.22 29.63 17.63
CA PRO A 15 1.39 28.57 17.06
C PRO A 15 0.23 29.11 16.20
N ALA A 16 -0.41 30.20 16.61
CA ALA A 16 -1.50 30.82 15.87
C ALA A 16 -1.04 31.35 14.49
N GLN A 17 0.13 32.01 14.45
CA GLN A 17 0.70 32.48 13.18
C GLN A 17 1.05 31.32 12.25
N TRP A 18 1.62 30.23 12.79
CA TRP A 18 1.95 29.04 12.00
C TRP A 18 0.70 28.39 11.40
N LEU A 19 -0.39 28.29 12.17
CA LEU A 19 -1.66 27.76 11.72
C LEU A 19 -2.32 28.63 10.64
N ASP A 20 -2.25 29.95 10.77
CA ASP A 20 -2.76 30.88 9.77
C ASP A 20 -1.95 30.80 8.46
N GLU A 21 -0.63 30.62 8.56
CA GLU A 21 0.25 30.38 7.41
C GLU A 21 -0.06 29.05 6.72
N LEU A 22 -0.30 27.99 7.48
CA LEU A 22 -0.72 26.69 6.96
C LEU A 22 -2.07 26.78 6.24
N ALA A 23 -3.07 27.36 6.88
CA ALA A 23 -4.42 27.55 6.32
C ALA A 23 -4.37 28.30 4.98
N ALA A 24 -3.60 29.40 4.93
CA ALA A 24 -3.37 30.15 3.69
C ALA A 24 -2.66 29.31 2.61
N ALA A 25 -1.74 28.44 3.00
CA ALA A 25 -0.97 27.60 2.09
C ALA A 25 -1.76 26.37 1.57
N LEU A 26 -2.82 25.92 2.25
CA LEU A 26 -3.60 24.75 1.86
C LEU A 26 -4.42 24.96 0.57
N LEU A 27 -4.80 26.19 0.23
CA LEU A 27 -5.63 26.53 -0.95
C LEU A 27 -6.98 25.78 -1.00
N LEU A 28 -7.59 25.55 0.16
CA LEU A 28 -8.89 24.86 0.30
C LEU A 28 -10.04 25.85 0.46
N PRO A 29 -11.30 25.41 0.25
CA PRO A 29 -12.47 26.17 0.68
C PRO A 29 -12.36 26.56 2.15
N PHE A 30 -12.80 27.76 2.49
CA PHE A 30 -12.63 28.36 3.82
C PHE A 30 -13.09 27.43 4.95
N GLU A 31 -14.28 26.85 4.82
CA GLU A 31 -14.85 25.92 5.82
C GLU A 31 -13.93 24.74 6.12
N ARG A 32 -13.33 24.15 5.09
CA ARG A 32 -12.44 22.99 5.25
C ARG A 32 -11.08 23.40 5.80
N SER A 33 -10.59 24.57 5.41
CA SER A 33 -9.35 25.12 5.96
C SER A 33 -9.50 25.45 7.45
N GLU A 34 -10.66 25.96 7.88
CA GLU A 34 -10.95 26.23 9.29
C GLU A 34 -11.06 24.94 10.10
N ALA A 35 -11.73 23.90 9.58
CA ALA A 35 -11.81 22.61 10.25
C ALA A 35 -10.41 21.99 10.51
N ILE A 36 -9.54 22.00 9.49
CA ILE A 36 -8.15 21.51 9.63
C ILE A 36 -7.35 22.36 10.61
N ARG A 37 -7.57 23.68 10.60
CA ARG A 37 -6.92 24.62 11.51
C ARG A 37 -7.33 24.37 12.96
N GLU A 38 -8.61 24.12 13.23
CA GLU A 38 -9.13 23.83 14.57
C GLU A 38 -8.58 22.51 15.13
N GLU A 39 -8.57 21.45 14.31
CA GLU A 39 -8.03 20.14 14.69
C GLU A 39 -6.53 20.25 15.02
N LEU A 40 -5.74 20.91 14.17
CA LEU A 40 -4.31 21.11 14.43
C LEU A 40 -4.06 22.05 15.62
N ALA A 41 -4.95 23.01 15.89
CA ALA A 41 -4.86 23.86 17.08
C ALA A 41 -5.10 23.06 18.36
N GLU A 42 -5.99 22.07 18.35
CA GLU A 42 -6.20 21.15 19.47
C GLU A 42 -4.95 20.31 19.72
N HIS A 43 -4.43 19.64 18.68
CA HIS A 43 -3.22 18.82 18.79
C HIS A 43 -1.99 19.61 19.22
N LEU A 44 -1.83 20.85 18.75
CA LEU A 44 -0.75 21.73 19.21
C LEU A 44 -0.90 22.07 20.69
N ARG A 45 -2.11 22.33 21.18
CA ARG A 45 -2.37 22.60 22.60
C ARG A 45 -2.07 21.39 23.48
N GLU A 46 -2.42 20.19 23.02
CA GLU A 46 -2.05 18.94 23.70
C GLU A 46 -0.53 18.77 23.75
N ARG A 47 0.16 18.94 22.61
CA ARG A 47 1.62 18.78 22.57
C ARG A 47 2.37 19.81 23.41
N ILE A 48 1.90 21.06 23.44
CA ILE A 48 2.45 22.10 24.31
C ILE A 48 2.30 21.71 25.78
N ARG A 49 1.14 21.15 26.17
CA ARG A 49 0.91 20.67 27.54
C ARG A 49 1.87 19.53 27.90
N ASP A 50 2.10 18.58 27.00
CA ASP A 50 3.03 17.48 27.23
C ASP A 50 4.47 18.00 27.47
N LEU A 51 4.93 18.94 26.64
CA LEU A 51 6.24 19.57 26.79
C LEU A 51 6.36 20.39 28.09
N GLN A 52 5.26 21.01 28.54
CA GLN A 52 5.23 21.67 29.85
C GLN A 52 5.33 20.67 31.01
N LEU A 53 4.71 19.49 30.89
CA LEU A 53 4.84 18.41 31.88
C LEU A 53 6.26 17.83 31.93
N GLU A 54 7.00 17.90 30.81
CA GLU A 54 8.43 17.59 30.72
C GLU A 54 9.34 18.70 31.31
N GLY A 55 8.75 19.82 31.75
CA GLY A 55 9.43 20.90 32.45
C GLY A 55 9.83 22.10 31.59
N LEU A 56 9.41 22.17 30.32
CA LEU A 56 9.59 23.38 29.51
C LEU A 56 8.63 24.47 29.98
N ASN A 57 9.07 25.74 29.92
CA ASN A 57 8.14 26.86 30.06
C ASN A 57 7.23 26.97 28.83
N GLU A 58 6.09 27.64 28.96
CA GLU A 58 5.07 27.74 27.90
C GLU A 58 5.60 28.27 26.56
N THR A 59 6.47 29.27 26.59
CA THR A 59 7.06 29.86 25.40
C THR A 59 7.97 28.86 24.67
N ASP A 60 8.87 28.21 25.40
CA ASP A 60 9.78 27.22 24.83
C ASP A 60 9.03 25.96 24.35
N ALA A 61 8.00 25.53 25.09
CA ALA A 61 7.12 24.43 24.69
C ALA A 61 6.37 24.75 23.39
N SER A 62 5.88 25.98 23.23
CA SER A 62 5.22 26.45 22.00
C SER A 62 6.17 26.46 20.81
N ILE A 63 7.39 26.97 21.00
CA ILE A 63 8.42 26.98 19.94
C ILE A 63 8.83 25.55 19.58
N ALA A 64 9.00 24.67 20.56
CA ALA A 64 9.36 23.27 20.34
C ALA A 64 8.25 22.51 19.59
N ALA A 65 6.99 22.66 19.98
CA ALA A 65 5.85 22.02 19.32
C ALA A 65 5.70 22.45 17.85
N VAL A 66 5.84 23.76 17.56
CA VAL A 66 5.82 24.26 16.17
C VAL A 66 7.03 23.76 15.38
N LYS A 67 8.21 23.69 16.02
CA LYS A 67 9.43 23.18 15.38
C LYS A 67 9.32 21.69 15.03
N GLU A 68 8.62 20.88 15.83
CA GLU A 68 8.35 19.47 15.53
C GLU A 68 7.47 19.28 14.30
N LEU A 69 6.48 20.16 14.08
CA LEU A 69 5.64 20.14 12.88
C LEU A 69 6.38 20.61 11.61
N GLY A 70 7.42 21.43 11.78
CA GLY A 70 8.25 21.94 10.68
C GLY A 70 7.64 23.15 9.96
N ASP A 71 8.02 23.36 8.70
CA ASP A 71 7.55 24.49 7.89
C ASP A 71 6.08 24.30 7.46
N ALA A 72 5.22 25.27 7.79
CA ALA A 72 3.81 25.28 7.42
C ALA A 72 3.61 25.11 5.91
N ALA A 73 4.45 25.76 5.08
CA ALA A 73 4.35 25.63 3.63
C ALA A 73 4.70 24.21 3.16
N ALA A 74 5.66 23.54 3.81
CA ALA A 74 6.00 22.15 3.54
C ALA A 74 4.88 21.19 3.92
N VAL A 75 4.26 21.38 5.09
CA VAL A 75 3.11 20.58 5.54
C VAL A 75 1.92 20.77 4.58
N ALA A 76 1.60 22.00 4.19
CA ALA A 76 0.54 22.27 3.21
C ALA A 76 0.84 21.67 1.82
N ARG A 77 2.11 21.64 1.39
CA ARG A 77 2.50 20.94 0.16
C ARG A 77 2.21 19.44 0.27
N ARG A 78 2.59 18.79 1.38
CA ARG A 78 2.32 17.36 1.62
C ARG A 78 0.83 17.06 1.68
N PHE A 79 0.05 17.88 2.39
CA PHE A 79 -1.40 17.73 2.46
C PHE A 79 -2.06 17.82 1.08
N ARG A 80 -1.70 18.84 0.29
CA ARG A 80 -2.19 18.97 -1.10
C ARG A 80 -1.73 17.82 -2.00
N MET A 81 -0.56 17.24 -1.74
CA MET A 81 -0.10 16.05 -2.46
C MET A 81 -0.97 14.83 -2.11
N ALA A 82 -1.39 14.68 -0.85
CA ALA A 82 -2.26 13.60 -0.40
C ALA A 82 -3.72 13.76 -0.88
N GLU A 83 -4.26 14.98 -0.87
CA GLU A 83 -5.64 15.25 -1.29
C GLU A 83 -5.86 15.09 -2.81
N ARG A 84 -4.79 15.21 -3.61
CA ARG A 84 -4.84 15.01 -5.07
C ARG A 84 -4.91 13.53 -5.48
N THR A 85 -4.95 12.60 -4.54
CA THR A 85 -5.29 11.20 -4.84
C THR A 85 -6.73 11.16 -5.38
N PRO A 86 -6.99 10.56 -6.55
CA PRO A 86 -8.22 10.85 -7.29
C PRO A 86 -9.47 10.44 -6.51
N HIS A 87 -10.40 11.40 -6.40
CA HIS A 87 -11.79 11.29 -5.92
C HIS A 87 -12.53 10.01 -6.35
N ARG A 88 -12.07 9.35 -7.41
CA ARG A 88 -12.56 8.06 -7.91
C ARG A 88 -12.45 6.95 -6.85
N ARG A 89 -11.40 6.90 -6.03
CA ARG A 89 -11.28 5.91 -4.93
C ARG A 89 -12.26 6.22 -3.79
N MET A 90 -12.46 7.50 -3.49
CA MET A 90 -13.39 7.91 -2.43
C MET A 90 -14.86 7.74 -2.84
N LEU A 91 -15.21 8.03 -4.11
CA LEU A 91 -16.54 7.78 -4.67
C LEU A 91 -16.82 6.28 -4.82
N MET A 92 -15.83 5.46 -5.16
CA MET A 92 -16.01 4.01 -5.21
C MET A 92 -16.25 3.43 -3.81
N ASN A 93 -15.50 3.88 -2.80
CA ASN A 93 -15.69 3.44 -1.42
C ASN A 93 -17.02 3.98 -0.82
N LEU A 94 -17.42 5.22 -1.14
CA LEU A 94 -18.72 5.78 -0.76
C LEU A 94 -19.89 5.10 -1.48
N ALA A 95 -19.74 4.72 -2.75
CA ALA A 95 -20.76 3.98 -3.49
C ALA A 95 -20.94 2.57 -2.91
N VAL A 96 -19.86 1.89 -2.52
CA VAL A 96 -19.91 0.57 -1.87
C VAL A 96 -20.59 0.65 -0.50
N ILE A 97 -20.28 1.67 0.31
CA ILE A 97 -20.95 1.92 1.59
C ILE A 97 -22.43 2.32 1.39
N GLY A 98 -22.72 3.14 0.37
CA GLY A 98 -24.08 3.59 0.04
C GLY A 98 -24.98 2.46 -0.46
N ILE A 99 -24.45 1.53 -1.25
CA ILE A 99 -25.19 0.35 -1.74
C ILE A 99 -25.47 -0.62 -0.58
N ALA A 100 -24.52 -0.82 0.34
CA ALA A 100 -24.73 -1.65 1.52
C ALA A 100 -25.76 -1.03 2.50
N GLY A 101 -25.73 0.30 2.68
CA GLY A 101 -26.70 1.02 3.50
C GLY A 101 -28.12 1.03 2.92
N ALA A 102 -28.26 1.21 1.61
CA ALA A 102 -29.57 1.20 0.94
C ALA A 102 -30.23 -0.19 0.95
N ALA A 103 -29.45 -1.27 0.84
CA ALA A 103 -29.93 -2.64 0.92
C ALA A 103 -30.50 -3.00 2.31
N LEU A 104 -29.88 -2.49 3.39
CA LEU A 104 -30.37 -2.69 4.75
C LEU A 104 -31.70 -1.95 5.00
N VAL A 105 -31.81 -0.69 4.54
CA VAL A 105 -33.04 0.11 4.71
C VAL A 105 -34.20 -0.46 3.87
N THR A 106 -33.94 -0.91 2.65
CA THR A 106 -34.99 -1.54 1.81
C THR A 106 -35.44 -2.89 2.34
N SER A 107 -34.55 -3.67 2.96
CA SER A 107 -34.91 -4.95 3.59
C SER A 107 -35.87 -4.77 4.78
N VAL A 108 -35.68 -3.72 5.59
CA VAL A 108 -36.58 -3.41 6.73
C VAL A 108 -37.97 -2.94 6.26
N ILE A 109 -38.04 -2.15 5.17
CA ILE A 109 -39.32 -1.68 4.62
C ILE A 109 -40.08 -2.82 3.92
N ALA A 110 -39.39 -3.70 3.19
CA ALA A 110 -40.03 -4.85 2.53
C ALA A 110 -40.60 -5.87 3.53
N LEU A 111 -39.98 -6.04 4.70
CA LEU A 111 -40.46 -6.93 5.76
C LEU A 111 -41.63 -6.36 6.58
N SER A 112 -41.82 -5.03 6.57
CA SER A 112 -42.95 -4.36 7.23
C SER A 112 -44.16 -4.17 6.32
N ALA A 113 -43.97 -4.20 5.00
CA ALA A 113 -45.04 -4.17 4.00
C ALA A 113 -45.45 -5.58 3.55
N ALA A 114 -45.85 -6.46 4.48
CA ALA A 114 -46.55 -7.68 4.09
C ALA A 114 -47.92 -7.30 3.50
N PRO A 115 -48.27 -7.72 2.27
CA PRO A 115 -49.56 -7.41 1.67
C PRO A 115 -50.68 -8.03 2.50
N THR A 116 -51.58 -7.20 3.01
CA THR A 116 -52.81 -7.64 3.65
C THR A 116 -53.58 -8.47 2.62
N PRO A 117 -53.83 -9.78 2.86
CA PRO A 117 -54.57 -10.59 1.92
C PRO A 117 -55.99 -10.02 1.76
N PRO A 118 -56.54 -9.98 0.53
CA PRO A 118 -57.89 -9.48 0.30
C PRO A 118 -58.89 -10.31 1.10
N ALA A 119 -59.75 -9.60 1.85
CA ALA A 119 -60.71 -10.15 2.77
C ALA A 119 -61.57 -11.24 2.10
N THR A 120 -61.42 -12.48 2.55
CA THR A 120 -62.37 -13.55 2.26
C THR A 120 -63.46 -13.49 3.32
N PRO A 121 -64.75 -13.41 2.96
CA PRO A 121 -65.81 -13.30 3.95
C PRO A 121 -66.05 -14.64 4.66
N SER A 122 -66.19 -14.55 5.99
CA SER A 122 -66.88 -15.48 6.87
C SER A 122 -66.12 -16.74 7.33
N GLN A 123 -65.18 -16.56 8.26
CA GLN A 123 -64.85 -17.58 9.26
C GLN A 123 -65.16 -17.04 10.67
N PRO A 124 -65.83 -17.84 11.54
CA PRO A 124 -66.11 -17.45 12.92
C PRO A 124 -64.81 -17.38 13.73
N ALA A 125 -64.73 -16.36 14.58
CA ALA A 125 -63.58 -15.94 15.37
C ALA A 125 -62.82 -17.10 16.03
N GLN A 126 -61.63 -17.40 15.51
CA GLN A 126 -60.62 -18.12 16.26
C GLN A 126 -59.98 -17.17 17.28
N VAL A 127 -60.01 -17.58 18.53
CA VAL A 127 -59.36 -16.94 19.67
C VAL A 127 -57.88 -16.72 19.34
N MET A 128 -57.47 -15.45 19.28
CA MET A 128 -56.09 -15.02 19.03
C MET A 128 -55.13 -15.68 20.04
N ALA A 129 -54.24 -16.54 19.54
CA ALA A 129 -53.15 -17.09 20.32
C ALA A 129 -52.12 -15.99 20.66
N PRO A 130 -51.63 -15.89 21.91
CA PRO A 130 -50.78 -14.80 22.39
C PRO A 130 -49.32 -14.79 21.87
N GLY A 131 -49.00 -15.48 20.76
CA GLY A 131 -47.61 -15.66 20.30
C GLY A 131 -47.08 -14.64 19.27
N ALA A 132 -47.90 -13.69 18.81
CA ALA A 132 -47.48 -12.78 17.73
C ALA A 132 -46.46 -11.73 18.18
N ALA A 133 -46.57 -11.22 19.42
CA ALA A 133 -45.64 -10.24 19.97
C ALA A 133 -44.23 -10.82 20.16
N ASP A 134 -44.13 -12.05 20.64
CA ASP A 134 -42.85 -12.73 20.87
C ASP A 134 -42.09 -12.97 19.56
N SER A 135 -42.81 -13.24 18.46
CA SER A 135 -42.19 -13.43 17.14
C SER A 135 -41.65 -12.14 16.52
N ALA A 136 -42.24 -10.98 16.85
CA ALA A 136 -41.73 -9.68 16.41
C ALA A 136 -40.48 -9.30 17.22
N GLN A 137 -40.50 -9.55 18.53
CA GLN A 137 -39.35 -9.29 19.40
C GLN A 137 -38.14 -10.16 19.02
N ALA A 138 -38.33 -11.45 18.80
CA ALA A 138 -37.25 -12.35 18.38
C ALA A 138 -36.60 -11.95 17.03
N ARG A 139 -37.39 -11.36 16.12
CA ARG A 139 -36.88 -10.84 14.83
C ARG A 139 -36.10 -9.54 15.00
N LEU A 140 -36.54 -8.67 15.90
CA LEU A 140 -35.83 -7.44 16.26
C LEU A 140 -34.48 -7.77 16.93
N ASP A 141 -34.47 -8.73 17.86
CA ASP A 141 -33.26 -9.17 18.56
C ASP A 141 -32.26 -9.82 17.58
N SER A 142 -32.74 -10.61 16.62
CA SER A 142 -31.90 -11.18 15.56
C SER A 142 -31.32 -10.12 14.62
N ALA A 143 -32.07 -9.06 14.33
CA ALA A 143 -31.58 -7.96 13.49
C ALA A 143 -30.52 -7.12 14.23
N LEU A 144 -30.73 -6.86 15.52
CA LEU A 144 -29.76 -6.16 16.37
C LEU A 144 -28.46 -6.95 16.51
N ALA A 145 -28.53 -8.28 16.67
CA ALA A 145 -27.35 -9.14 16.69
C ALA A 145 -26.53 -9.08 15.38
N GLY A 146 -27.20 -8.95 14.23
CA GLY A 146 -26.53 -8.75 12.93
C GLY A 146 -25.82 -7.40 12.82
N VAL A 147 -26.41 -6.33 13.37
CA VAL A 147 -25.80 -5.00 13.43
C VAL A 147 -24.59 -4.98 14.37
N GLU A 148 -24.68 -5.63 15.53
CA GLU A 148 -23.57 -5.74 16.47
C GLU A 148 -22.39 -6.55 15.88
N PHE A 149 -22.69 -7.62 15.13
CA PHE A 149 -21.65 -8.38 14.42
C PHE A 149 -20.95 -7.52 13.37
N ALA A 150 -21.70 -6.79 12.55
CA ALA A 150 -21.14 -5.88 11.55
C ALA A 150 -20.33 -4.74 12.19
N ALA A 151 -20.79 -4.20 13.32
CA ALA A 151 -20.05 -3.18 14.07
C ALA A 151 -18.72 -3.72 14.63
N ARG A 152 -18.71 -4.96 15.14
CA ARG A 152 -17.48 -5.63 15.60
C ARG A 152 -16.48 -5.87 14.46
N GLU A 153 -16.95 -6.28 13.29
CA GLU A 153 -16.09 -6.42 12.11
C GLU A 153 -15.51 -5.08 11.66
N ILE A 154 -16.31 -4.01 11.67
CA ILE A 154 -15.83 -2.65 11.32
C ILE A 154 -14.78 -2.15 12.33
N ILE A 155 -14.98 -2.41 13.62
CA ILE A 155 -14.03 -2.05 14.69
C ILE A 155 -12.73 -2.86 14.56
N ASP A 156 -12.83 -4.16 14.29
CA ASP A 156 -11.65 -5.02 14.09
C ASP A 156 -10.88 -4.64 12.81
N PHE A 157 -11.59 -4.35 11.72
CA PHE A 157 -11.01 -3.83 10.48
C PHE A 157 -10.25 -2.52 10.72
N ASN A 158 -10.84 -1.56 11.44
CA ASN A 158 -10.16 -0.32 11.80
C ASN A 158 -8.95 -0.57 12.73
N SER A 159 -9.03 -1.54 13.64
CA SER A 159 -7.93 -1.89 14.54
C SER A 159 -6.76 -2.57 13.82
N ARG A 160 -7.04 -3.36 12.78
CA ARG A 160 -6.01 -3.92 11.88
C ARG A 160 -5.41 -2.81 11.01
N ARG A 161 -6.24 -1.94 10.46
CA ARG A 161 -5.81 -0.79 9.66
C ARG A 161 -4.88 0.14 10.45
N VAL A 162 -5.19 0.46 11.71
CA VAL A 162 -4.33 1.30 12.56
C VAL A 162 -2.98 0.63 12.84
N ARG A 163 -2.93 -0.70 13.02
CA ARG A 163 -1.67 -1.45 13.17
C ARG A 163 -0.83 -1.41 11.89
N VAL A 164 -1.47 -1.56 10.73
CA VAL A 164 -0.83 -1.45 9.42
C VAL A 164 -0.34 -0.02 9.17
N GLU A 165 -1.15 1.01 9.46
CA GLU A 165 -0.76 2.42 9.35
C GLU A 165 0.41 2.77 10.28
N HIS A 166 0.45 2.22 11.50
CA HIS A 166 1.58 2.43 12.42
C HIS A 166 2.86 1.77 11.90
N ALA A 167 2.81 0.49 11.50
CA ALA A 167 3.94 -0.21 10.91
C ALA A 167 4.43 0.49 9.62
N LEU A 168 3.50 1.02 8.83
CA LEU A 168 3.81 1.82 7.65
C LEU A 168 4.44 3.17 8.00
N ARG A 169 3.97 3.85 9.04
CA ARG A 169 4.53 5.15 9.46
C ARG A 169 5.96 5.03 9.94
N GLU A 170 6.30 3.91 10.57
CA GLU A 170 7.68 3.58 10.97
C GLU A 170 8.54 3.15 9.77
N ALA A 171 7.97 2.42 8.81
CA ALA A 171 8.69 1.95 7.63
C ALA A 171 8.81 3.00 6.49
N LEU A 172 7.92 3.99 6.43
CA LEU A 172 7.82 4.94 5.30
C LEU A 172 9.08 5.79 5.09
N PRO A 173 9.72 6.36 6.12
CA PRO A 173 10.93 7.16 5.94
C PRO A 173 12.07 6.33 5.35
N LEU A 174 12.22 5.09 5.83
CA LEU A 174 13.17 4.10 5.31
C LEU A 174 12.83 3.70 3.87
N ALA A 175 11.55 3.47 3.55
CA ALA A 175 11.11 3.11 2.21
C ALA A 175 11.32 4.25 1.20
N ILE A 176 11.11 5.51 1.60
CA ILE A 176 11.34 6.68 0.72
C ILE A 176 12.84 6.85 0.45
N GLU A 177 13.68 6.79 1.48
CA GLU A 177 15.14 6.92 1.34
C GLU A 177 15.75 5.76 0.54
N LEU A 178 15.24 4.54 0.71
CA LEU A 178 15.68 3.40 -0.10
C LEU A 178 15.08 3.37 -1.51
N SER A 179 13.87 3.89 -1.75
CA SER A 179 13.31 3.94 -3.11
C SER A 179 14.15 4.83 -4.02
N ALA A 180 14.71 5.91 -3.48
CA ALA A 180 15.68 6.76 -4.18
C ALA A 180 16.98 5.99 -4.50
N GLN A 181 17.44 5.11 -3.60
CA GLN A 181 18.61 4.24 -3.83
C GLN A 181 18.32 3.09 -4.81
N LEU A 182 17.08 2.57 -4.82
CA LEU A 182 16.64 1.53 -5.74
C LEU A 182 16.44 2.08 -7.15
N ASP A 183 15.97 3.32 -7.33
CA ASP A 183 15.93 3.98 -8.65
C ASP A 183 17.34 4.13 -9.25
N GLU A 184 18.35 4.41 -8.42
CA GLU A 184 19.76 4.44 -8.85
C GLU A 184 20.33 3.02 -9.14
N SER A 185 19.81 1.99 -8.46
CA SER A 185 20.29 0.59 -8.60
C SER A 185 19.55 -0.22 -9.67
N SER A 186 18.36 0.22 -10.09
CA SER A 186 17.52 -0.43 -11.11
C SER A 186 18.15 -0.39 -12.52
N GLY A 187 19.20 0.41 -12.72
CA GLY A 187 20.00 0.41 -13.94
C GLY A 187 20.86 -0.85 -14.15
N ILE A 188 20.89 -1.80 -13.20
CA ILE A 188 21.89 -2.89 -13.19
C ILE A 188 21.39 -4.21 -13.79
N LEU A 189 20.08 -4.39 -14.06
CA LEU A 189 19.56 -5.68 -14.57
C LEU A 189 19.05 -5.67 -16.01
N SER A 190 19.13 -4.55 -16.73
CA SER A 190 19.03 -4.61 -18.19
C SER A 190 20.39 -4.95 -18.77
N THR A 191 20.55 -6.17 -19.27
CA THR A 191 21.72 -6.57 -20.08
C THR A 191 21.72 -5.91 -21.47
N ASP A 192 20.84 -4.94 -21.70
CA ASP A 192 20.82 -4.21 -22.95
C ASP A 192 22.17 -3.49 -23.13
N PRO A 193 22.77 -3.60 -24.32
CA PRO A 193 23.99 -2.86 -24.60
C PRO A 193 23.72 -1.38 -24.38
N VAL A 194 24.54 -0.73 -23.55
CA VAL A 194 24.45 0.71 -23.28
C VAL A 194 24.71 1.45 -24.59
N LEU A 195 23.64 1.79 -25.32
CA LEU A 195 23.70 2.54 -26.56
C LEU A 195 24.03 3.99 -26.20
N ARG A 196 25.22 4.44 -26.58
CA ARG A 196 25.66 5.82 -26.41
C ARG A 196 25.19 6.66 -27.59
N LEU A 197 24.59 7.80 -27.29
CA LEU A 197 24.08 8.76 -28.27
C LEU A 197 25.06 9.94 -28.41
N ALA A 198 25.24 10.39 -29.65
CA ALA A 198 25.89 11.67 -29.92
C ALA A 198 24.97 12.85 -29.50
N PRO A 199 25.51 14.00 -29.05
CA PRO A 199 24.72 15.11 -28.49
C PRO A 199 23.59 15.59 -29.40
N ILE A 200 22.34 15.54 -28.91
CA ILE A 200 21.12 15.90 -29.65
C ILE A 200 20.66 17.30 -29.23
N LYS A 201 20.65 18.24 -30.19
CA LYS A 201 20.11 19.58 -29.99
C LYS A 201 19.03 19.82 -31.03
N VAL A 202 17.79 19.91 -30.59
CA VAL A 202 16.61 20.12 -31.44
C VAL A 202 15.76 21.25 -30.87
N GLN A 203 15.18 22.07 -31.75
CA GLN A 203 14.32 23.18 -31.35
C GLN A 203 13.00 23.09 -32.11
N ASN A 204 11.91 22.87 -31.36
CA ASN A 204 10.56 22.81 -31.91
C ASN A 204 10.43 21.80 -33.06
N GLU A 205 11.02 20.61 -32.89
CA GLU A 205 10.99 19.55 -33.89
C GLU A 205 9.90 18.52 -33.55
N PRO A 206 9.24 17.92 -34.55
CA PRO A 206 8.29 16.82 -34.33
C PRO A 206 8.94 15.65 -33.60
N LEU A 207 8.25 15.07 -32.62
CA LEU A 207 8.72 13.93 -31.83
C LEU A 207 9.18 12.77 -32.71
N GLU A 208 8.50 12.50 -33.83
CA GLU A 208 8.93 11.47 -34.78
C GLU A 208 10.35 11.69 -35.32
N ALA A 209 10.67 12.93 -35.70
CA ALA A 209 12.00 13.29 -36.18
C ALA A 209 13.05 13.10 -35.07
N VAL A 210 12.71 13.49 -33.85
CA VAL A 210 13.57 13.34 -32.67
C VAL A 210 13.88 11.86 -32.37
N LEU A 211 12.87 10.99 -32.33
CA LEU A 211 13.05 9.56 -32.05
C LEU A 211 13.86 8.85 -33.15
N ASN A 212 13.60 9.19 -34.41
CA ASN A 212 14.37 8.66 -35.54
C ASN A 212 15.83 9.13 -35.48
N ALA A 213 16.08 10.41 -35.18
CA ALA A 213 17.43 10.95 -35.01
C ALA A 213 18.18 10.31 -33.84
N ALA A 214 17.49 10.03 -32.72
CA ALA A 214 18.08 9.32 -31.59
C ALA A 214 18.49 7.89 -31.99
N ALA A 215 17.61 7.14 -32.65
CA ALA A 215 17.93 5.79 -33.12
C ALA A 215 19.10 5.77 -34.12
N GLU A 216 19.09 6.66 -35.10
CA GLU A 216 20.15 6.78 -36.11
C GLU A 216 21.52 7.04 -35.45
N ARG A 217 21.57 7.95 -34.46
CA ARG A 217 22.80 8.27 -33.73
C ARG A 217 23.28 7.14 -32.82
N ALA A 218 22.38 6.29 -32.36
CA ALA A 218 22.72 5.06 -31.66
C ALA A 218 23.13 3.92 -32.62
N GLY A 219 23.07 4.14 -33.95
CA GLY A 219 23.41 3.12 -34.95
C GLY A 219 22.38 1.99 -35.04
N VAL A 220 21.13 2.24 -34.65
CA VAL A 220 20.04 1.26 -34.64
C VAL A 220 18.84 1.75 -35.44
N ARG A 221 17.99 0.83 -35.90
CA ARG A 221 16.75 1.18 -36.60
C ARG A 221 15.64 1.50 -35.60
N ALA A 222 14.93 2.61 -35.79
CA ALA A 222 13.73 2.92 -35.01
C ALA A 222 12.50 2.12 -35.48
N VAL A 223 11.71 1.64 -34.51
CA VAL A 223 10.33 1.21 -34.69
C VAL A 223 9.49 1.90 -33.62
N VAL A 224 8.60 2.80 -34.03
CA VAL A 224 7.73 3.53 -33.09
C VAL A 224 6.31 2.99 -33.15
N ARG A 225 5.71 2.71 -31.99
CA ARG A 225 4.32 2.24 -31.87
C ARG A 225 3.35 3.41 -31.76
N TRP A 226 3.28 4.25 -32.81
CA TRP A 226 2.42 5.45 -32.82
C TRP A 226 0.97 5.21 -32.39
N PRO A 227 0.26 4.16 -32.88
CA PRO A 227 -1.13 3.94 -32.46
C PRO A 227 -1.30 3.68 -30.95
N LEU A 228 -0.27 3.21 -30.26
CA LEU A 228 -0.29 3.01 -28.80
C LEU A 228 0.10 4.28 -28.04
N LEU A 229 1.03 5.07 -28.61
CA LEU A 229 1.43 6.36 -28.05
C LEU A 229 0.30 7.40 -28.15
N GLU A 230 -0.45 7.41 -29.25
CA GLU A 230 -1.59 8.31 -29.43
C GLU A 230 -2.70 8.03 -28.40
N GLN A 231 -2.88 6.78 -27.98
CA GLN A 231 -3.85 6.41 -26.93
C GLN A 231 -3.53 7.01 -25.56
N ILE A 232 -2.23 7.26 -25.30
CA ILE A 232 -1.77 7.95 -24.09
C ILE A 232 -1.55 9.45 -24.32
N GLY A 233 -1.96 9.97 -25.48
CA GLY A 233 -1.90 11.39 -25.82
C GLY A 233 -0.53 11.89 -26.25
N ILE A 234 0.32 11.01 -26.81
CA ILE A 234 1.59 11.37 -27.43
C ILE A 234 1.45 11.18 -28.94
N ALA A 235 1.56 12.27 -29.69
CA ALA A 235 1.40 12.30 -31.14
C ALA A 235 2.76 12.43 -31.85
N PRO A 236 2.89 11.94 -33.10
CA PRO A 236 4.14 12.05 -33.86
C PRO A 236 4.56 13.49 -34.16
N ASP A 237 3.60 14.42 -34.21
CA ASP A 237 3.78 15.85 -34.49
C ASP A 237 3.94 16.71 -33.22
N ASP A 238 3.95 16.10 -32.02
CA ASP A 238 4.24 16.82 -30.78
C ASP A 238 5.62 17.49 -30.88
N LEU A 239 5.66 18.80 -30.64
CA LEU A 239 6.86 19.59 -30.82
C LEU A 239 7.72 19.53 -29.57
N VAL A 240 8.97 19.10 -29.74
CA VAL A 240 9.91 18.90 -28.64
C VAL A 240 11.10 19.83 -28.80
N THR A 241 11.55 20.41 -27.68
CA THR A 241 12.79 21.19 -27.61
C THR A 241 13.71 20.54 -26.60
N LEU A 242 14.88 20.09 -27.05
CA LEU A 242 15.80 19.26 -26.26
C LEU A 242 17.24 19.73 -26.47
N ASP A 243 18.03 19.67 -25.41
CA ASP A 243 19.49 19.76 -25.45
C ASP A 243 20.06 18.60 -24.63
N ILE A 244 20.28 17.47 -25.31
CA ILE A 244 20.77 16.23 -24.71
C ILE A 244 22.27 16.17 -24.98
N PRO A 245 23.14 16.24 -23.96
CA PRO A 245 24.57 16.01 -24.14
C PRO A 245 24.84 14.56 -24.60
N ALA A 246 26.10 14.22 -24.84
CA ALA A 246 26.44 12.82 -25.08
C ALA A 246 26.03 11.99 -23.85
N ALA A 247 25.07 11.08 -24.03
CA ALA A 247 24.41 10.34 -22.97
C ALA A 247 24.03 8.94 -23.47
N ASP A 248 23.66 8.04 -22.57
CA ASP A 248 23.03 6.79 -22.98
C ASP A 248 21.57 7.00 -23.41
N LEU A 249 21.02 6.00 -24.10
CA LEU A 249 19.64 6.02 -24.56
C LEU A 249 18.64 6.23 -23.41
N GLY A 250 18.90 5.68 -22.22
CA GLY A 250 18.02 5.85 -21.06
C GLY A 250 17.94 7.32 -20.61
N ALA A 251 19.08 7.99 -20.50
CA ALA A 251 19.15 9.41 -20.18
C ALA A 251 18.49 10.29 -21.26
N ALA A 252 18.63 9.92 -22.54
CA ALA A 252 17.93 10.61 -23.62
C ALA A 252 16.42 10.42 -23.54
N MET A 253 15.94 9.22 -23.22
CA MET A 253 14.50 8.96 -23.00
C MET A 253 13.95 9.75 -21.82
N ALA A 254 14.71 9.90 -20.73
CA ALA A 254 14.32 10.74 -19.61
C ALA A 254 14.16 12.21 -20.05
N ALA A 255 15.12 12.74 -20.82
CA ALA A 255 15.04 14.10 -21.36
C ALA A 255 13.87 14.31 -22.33
N ILE A 256 13.56 13.31 -23.17
CA ILE A 256 12.41 13.36 -24.08
C ILE A 256 11.10 13.39 -23.30
N ASN A 257 10.95 12.53 -22.28
CA ASN A 257 9.75 12.51 -21.43
C ASN A 257 9.56 13.84 -20.67
N ASP A 258 10.65 14.45 -20.21
CA ASP A 258 10.62 15.77 -19.56
C ASP A 258 10.10 16.85 -20.50
N ALA A 259 10.64 16.92 -21.72
CA ALA A 259 10.23 17.93 -22.68
C ALA A 259 8.81 17.74 -23.21
N LEU A 260 8.30 16.50 -23.25
CA LEU A 260 6.90 16.24 -23.56
C LEU A 260 5.95 16.65 -22.41
N GLY A 261 6.48 16.97 -21.22
CA GLY A 261 5.66 17.27 -20.03
C GLY A 261 4.87 16.05 -19.55
N VAL A 262 5.39 14.86 -19.82
CA VAL A 262 4.70 13.57 -19.65
C VAL A 262 4.87 13.01 -18.23
N PHE A 263 5.48 13.78 -17.33
CA PHE A 263 5.54 13.53 -15.89
C PHE A 263 4.16 13.66 -15.21
N ASP A 264 3.23 12.78 -15.57
CA ASP A 264 2.16 12.43 -14.65
C ASP A 264 2.75 11.50 -13.59
N ARG A 265 2.47 11.81 -12.31
CA ARG A 265 2.83 10.97 -11.15
C ARG A 265 2.33 9.53 -11.29
N GLN A 266 1.33 9.30 -12.13
CA GLN A 266 0.76 7.99 -12.37
C GLN A 266 1.50 7.17 -13.44
N HIS A 267 2.57 7.70 -14.06
CA HIS A 267 3.35 7.02 -15.11
C HIS A 267 2.53 6.51 -16.30
N GLN A 268 1.26 6.89 -16.43
CA GLN A 268 0.34 6.34 -17.44
C GLN A 268 0.69 6.77 -18.86
N ARG A 269 1.42 7.88 -19.01
CA ARG A 269 1.83 8.42 -20.30
C ARG A 269 3.30 8.17 -20.62
N TRP A 270 4.01 7.36 -19.84
CA TRP A 270 5.46 7.25 -19.97
C TRP A 270 5.88 6.61 -21.31
N LEU A 271 6.67 7.33 -22.11
CA LEU A 271 7.32 6.79 -23.31
C LEU A 271 8.58 6.04 -22.88
N ASP A 272 8.71 4.79 -23.29
CA ASP A 272 9.86 3.94 -22.97
C ASP A 272 10.43 3.32 -24.26
N CYS A 273 11.60 2.67 -24.16
CA CYS A 273 12.20 1.98 -25.28
C CYS A 273 12.84 0.64 -24.88
N ARG A 274 12.95 -0.28 -25.85
CA ARG A 274 13.70 -1.52 -25.73
C ARG A 274 14.57 -1.73 -26.95
N VAL A 275 15.79 -2.22 -26.74
CA VAL A 275 16.75 -2.49 -27.81
C VAL A 275 16.81 -3.99 -28.04
N SER A 276 16.51 -4.46 -29.25
CA SER A 276 16.66 -5.87 -29.60
C SER A 276 17.02 -6.03 -31.08
N ASN A 277 17.99 -6.90 -31.37
CA ASN A 277 18.39 -7.25 -32.75
C ASN A 277 18.72 -6.02 -33.65
N GLY A 278 19.39 -5.00 -33.10
CA GLY A 278 19.73 -3.78 -33.84
C GLY A 278 18.54 -2.85 -34.12
N ILE A 279 17.41 -3.08 -33.46
CA ILE A 279 16.21 -2.26 -33.53
C ILE A 279 15.95 -1.67 -32.14
N VAL A 280 15.68 -0.37 -32.09
CA VAL A 280 15.08 0.28 -30.92
C VAL A 280 13.58 0.41 -31.15
N GLU A 281 12.80 -0.21 -30.27
CA GLU A 281 11.35 -0.13 -30.27
C GLU A 281 10.92 0.92 -29.24
N PHE A 282 10.15 1.92 -29.67
CA PHE A 282 9.57 2.96 -28.82
C PHE A 282 8.06 2.71 -28.65
N ALA A 283 7.58 2.68 -27.41
CA ALA A 283 6.18 2.43 -27.08
C ALA A 283 5.84 2.96 -25.68
N PRO A 284 4.56 2.99 -25.27
CA PRO A 284 4.20 3.21 -23.87
C PRO A 284 4.89 2.20 -22.96
N ARG A 285 5.27 2.60 -21.74
CA ARG A 285 5.83 1.69 -20.73
C ARG A 285 4.93 0.48 -20.48
N SER A 286 3.61 0.69 -20.42
CA SER A 286 2.60 -0.37 -20.23
C SER A 286 2.65 -1.46 -21.31
N PHE A 287 3.05 -1.13 -22.54
CA PHE A 287 3.23 -2.12 -23.60
C PHE A 287 4.39 -3.08 -23.29
N PHE A 288 5.52 -2.56 -22.83
CA PHE A 288 6.66 -3.39 -22.44
C PHE A 288 6.35 -4.19 -21.19
N ASP A 289 5.66 -3.58 -20.23
CA ASP A 289 5.24 -4.23 -18.99
C ASP A 289 4.41 -5.49 -19.23
N LEU A 290 3.42 -5.40 -20.11
CA LEU A 290 2.57 -6.54 -20.47
C LEU A 290 3.36 -7.64 -21.19
N ARG A 291 4.33 -7.25 -22.04
CA ARG A 291 5.17 -8.18 -22.80
C ARG A 291 6.22 -8.88 -21.92
N GLU A 292 6.74 -8.17 -20.94
CA GLU A 292 7.84 -8.61 -20.07
C GLU A 292 7.34 -9.20 -18.74
N ALA A 293 6.02 -9.26 -18.53
CA ALA A 293 5.44 -9.78 -17.30
C ALA A 293 5.83 -11.26 -17.07
N THR A 294 6.61 -11.50 -16.02
CA THR A 294 7.04 -12.83 -15.58
C THR A 294 6.27 -13.29 -14.36
N VAL A 295 6.21 -14.60 -14.12
CA VAL A 295 5.65 -15.16 -12.89
C VAL A 295 6.77 -15.53 -11.93
N VAL A 296 6.82 -14.89 -10.77
CA VAL A 296 7.78 -15.17 -9.69
C VAL A 296 7.04 -15.76 -8.49
N ARG A 297 7.69 -16.71 -7.81
CA ARG A 297 7.19 -17.38 -6.63
C ARG A 297 7.94 -16.87 -5.40
N TYR A 298 7.20 -16.28 -4.46
CA TYR A 298 7.70 -15.86 -3.16
C TYR A 298 7.25 -16.85 -2.08
N ASP A 299 8.18 -17.25 -1.22
CA ASP A 299 7.86 -18.03 -0.03
C ASP A 299 7.48 -17.05 1.09
N VAL A 300 6.24 -17.15 1.55
CA VAL A 300 5.68 -16.29 2.59
C VAL A 300 5.23 -17.11 3.80
N ALA A 301 5.54 -18.42 3.83
CA ALA A 301 5.22 -19.29 4.95
C ALA A 301 5.78 -18.75 6.28
N PRO A 302 7.03 -18.26 6.37
CA PRO A 302 7.54 -17.74 7.63
C PRO A 302 6.80 -16.49 8.14
N LEU A 303 6.24 -15.68 7.22
CA LEU A 303 5.44 -14.52 7.59
C LEU A 303 4.07 -14.95 8.14
N ILE A 304 3.46 -15.94 7.50
CA ILE A 304 2.20 -16.54 7.96
C ILE A 304 2.39 -17.21 9.32
N ASP A 305 3.47 -17.95 9.51
CA ASP A 305 3.81 -18.59 10.79
C ASP A 305 4.05 -17.56 11.91
N SER A 306 4.49 -16.34 11.55
CA SER A 306 4.63 -15.21 12.48
C SER A 306 3.31 -14.48 12.79
N GLY A 307 2.20 -14.91 12.20
CA GLY A 307 0.86 -14.36 12.44
C GLY A 307 0.44 -13.25 11.47
N ILE A 308 1.23 -12.93 10.44
CA ILE A 308 0.86 -11.96 9.41
C ILE A 308 -0.06 -12.65 8.40
N SER A 309 -1.26 -12.12 8.16
CA SER A 309 -2.18 -12.75 7.22
C SER A 309 -1.71 -12.59 5.77
N ILE A 310 -2.06 -13.54 4.90
CA ILE A 310 -1.69 -13.48 3.48
C ILE A 310 -2.40 -12.31 2.76
N GLU A 311 -3.59 -11.94 3.23
CA GLU A 311 -4.35 -10.79 2.77
C GLU A 311 -3.63 -9.47 3.10
N ASP A 312 -3.07 -9.32 4.31
CA ASP A 312 -2.29 -8.13 4.68
C ASP A 312 -1.03 -7.99 3.80
N ILE A 313 -0.35 -9.11 3.52
CA ILE A 313 0.82 -9.12 2.63
C ILE A 313 0.44 -8.68 1.21
N ARG A 314 -0.67 -9.21 0.68
CA ARG A 314 -1.18 -8.83 -0.66
C ARG A 314 -1.60 -7.37 -0.70
N GLU A 315 -2.32 -6.90 0.31
CA GLU A 315 -2.78 -5.51 0.40
C GLU A 315 -1.59 -4.54 0.45
N LEU A 316 -0.59 -4.83 1.28
CA LEU A 316 0.64 -4.04 1.35
C LEU A 316 1.34 -3.98 -0.02
N ILE A 317 1.58 -5.13 -0.65
CA ILE A 317 2.23 -5.15 -1.98
C ILE A 317 1.41 -4.34 -3.00
N ALA A 318 0.08 -4.55 -3.04
CA ALA A 318 -0.79 -3.88 -3.98
C ALA A 318 -0.90 -2.36 -3.75
N GLN A 319 -0.73 -1.89 -2.52
CA GLN A 319 -0.80 -0.46 -2.18
C GLN A 319 0.51 0.27 -2.42
N PHE A 320 1.65 -0.38 -2.17
CA PHE A 320 2.96 0.28 -2.16
C PHE A 320 3.77 0.07 -3.43
N VAL A 321 3.55 -1.01 -4.17
CA VAL A 321 4.26 -1.27 -5.43
C VAL A 321 3.36 -0.88 -6.60
N GLU A 322 3.58 0.27 -7.23
CA GLU A 322 2.87 0.65 -8.47
C GLU A 322 1.35 0.41 -8.43
N PRO A 323 0.61 1.06 -7.50
CA PRO A 323 -0.73 0.63 -7.09
C PRO A 323 -1.75 0.58 -8.23
N ASN A 324 -1.56 1.35 -9.31
CA ASN A 324 -2.49 1.38 -10.43
C ASN A 324 -2.32 0.20 -11.40
N ASN A 325 -1.25 -0.59 -11.27
CA ASN A 325 -0.91 -1.67 -12.20
C ASN A 325 -1.53 -3.02 -11.79
N TRP A 326 -2.05 -3.15 -10.57
CA TRP A 326 -2.61 -4.40 -10.06
C TRP A 326 -4.04 -4.65 -10.49
N ALA A 327 -4.34 -5.89 -10.90
CA ALA A 327 -5.70 -6.36 -11.22
C ALA A 327 -6.71 -6.09 -10.09
N ASP A 328 -6.30 -6.31 -8.84
CA ASP A 328 -7.14 -6.04 -7.66
C ASP A 328 -7.47 -4.55 -7.50
N ASN A 329 -6.66 -3.66 -8.08
CA ASN A 329 -6.84 -2.21 -8.11
C ASN A 329 -7.40 -1.69 -9.45
N GLY A 330 -7.86 -2.57 -10.33
CA GLY A 330 -8.39 -2.23 -11.65
C GLY A 330 -7.35 -1.99 -12.74
N GLY A 331 -6.07 -2.30 -12.47
CA GLY A 331 -5.02 -2.39 -13.48
C GLY A 331 -5.09 -3.71 -14.27
N ASP A 332 -4.23 -3.84 -15.29
CA ASP A 332 -4.18 -5.01 -16.18
C ASP A 332 -2.77 -5.61 -16.31
N VAL A 333 -1.78 -4.99 -15.68
CA VAL A 333 -0.37 -5.35 -15.81
C VAL A 333 0.03 -6.47 -14.85
N ALA A 334 -0.38 -6.37 -13.59
CA ALA A 334 0.10 -7.24 -12.51
C ALA A 334 -1.02 -7.98 -11.79
N TYR A 335 -0.74 -9.21 -11.34
CA TYR A 335 -1.69 -10.08 -10.66
C TYR A 335 -1.00 -10.93 -9.59
N MET A 336 -1.69 -11.19 -8.48
CA MET A 336 -1.21 -12.04 -7.39
C MET A 336 -2.18 -13.19 -7.10
N LYS A 337 -1.63 -14.36 -6.82
CA LYS A 337 -2.37 -15.52 -6.31
C LYS A 337 -1.59 -16.15 -5.17
N HIS A 338 -2.27 -16.55 -4.11
CA HIS A 338 -1.64 -17.36 -3.05
C HIS A 338 -2.09 -18.82 -3.15
N VAL A 339 -1.21 -19.75 -2.76
CA VAL A 339 -1.52 -21.16 -2.57
C VAL A 339 -0.68 -21.69 -1.40
N GLY A 340 -1.32 -21.96 -0.26
CA GLY A 340 -0.62 -22.32 0.98
C GLY A 340 0.33 -21.20 1.43
N GLY A 341 1.54 -21.55 1.86
CA GLY A 341 2.58 -20.59 2.26
C GLY A 341 3.31 -19.89 1.11
N ARG A 342 2.75 -19.85 -0.10
CA ARG A 342 3.43 -19.29 -1.28
C ARG A 342 2.58 -18.26 -2.00
N LEU A 343 3.22 -17.16 -2.38
CA LEU A 343 2.64 -16.09 -3.18
C LEU A 343 3.22 -16.15 -4.60
N PHE A 344 2.35 -16.31 -5.60
CA PHE A 344 2.68 -16.27 -7.01
C PHE A 344 2.30 -14.90 -7.55
N VAL A 345 3.28 -14.18 -8.09
CA VAL A 345 3.08 -12.84 -8.62
C VAL A 345 3.44 -12.85 -10.09
N LYS A 346 2.50 -12.43 -10.95
CA LYS A 346 2.76 -12.09 -12.34
C LYS A 346 2.94 -10.58 -12.43
N ALA A 347 4.15 -10.10 -12.75
CA ALA A 347 4.43 -8.67 -12.88
C ALA A 347 5.66 -8.42 -13.78
N PRO A 348 5.88 -7.18 -14.26
CA PRO A 348 7.12 -6.80 -14.93
C PRO A 348 8.35 -6.92 -13.99
N PRO A 349 9.57 -7.15 -14.52
CA PRO A 349 10.78 -7.36 -13.72
C PRO A 349 11.02 -6.30 -12.64
N ARG A 350 10.88 -5.01 -12.97
CA ARG A 350 11.08 -3.91 -12.00
C ARG A 350 10.19 -4.00 -10.76
N MET A 351 8.96 -4.52 -10.90
CA MET A 351 8.04 -4.64 -9.77
C MET A 351 8.50 -5.75 -8.83
N HIS A 352 9.12 -6.80 -9.38
CA HIS A 352 9.63 -7.92 -8.58
C HIS A 352 10.73 -7.51 -7.61
N ASP A 353 11.57 -6.54 -7.97
CA ASP A 353 12.60 -6.00 -7.08
C ASP A 353 11.98 -5.28 -5.88
N SER A 354 10.98 -4.42 -6.12
CA SER A 354 10.24 -3.77 -5.03
C SER A 354 9.48 -4.76 -4.16
N ILE A 355 8.79 -5.75 -4.76
CA ILE A 355 8.05 -6.79 -4.02
C ILE A 355 9.01 -7.60 -3.14
N LYS A 356 10.15 -8.02 -3.71
CA LYS A 356 11.17 -8.77 -2.98
C LYS A 356 11.66 -7.97 -1.78
N TRP A 357 11.96 -6.68 -1.98
CA TRP A 357 12.37 -5.80 -0.91
C TRP A 357 11.34 -5.74 0.23
N TYR A 358 10.05 -5.52 -0.08
CA TYR A 358 8.99 -5.48 0.95
C TYR A 358 8.86 -6.79 1.72
N ILE A 359 8.94 -7.93 1.04
CA ILE A 359 8.87 -9.25 1.68
C ILE A 359 10.08 -9.47 2.62
N GLU A 360 11.28 -9.06 2.20
CA GLU A 360 12.49 -9.11 3.02
C GLU A 360 12.38 -8.23 4.28
N GLN A 361 11.79 -7.03 4.16
CA GLN A 361 11.54 -6.16 5.33
C GLN A 361 10.59 -6.80 6.34
N LEU A 362 9.51 -7.43 5.86
CA LEU A 362 8.57 -8.14 6.73
C LEU A 362 9.25 -9.32 7.45
N HIS A 363 10.14 -10.05 6.76
CA HIS A 363 10.90 -11.13 7.37
C HIS A 363 11.85 -10.63 8.46
N ALA A 364 12.56 -9.54 8.22
CA ALA A 364 13.46 -8.94 9.21
C ALA A 364 12.69 -8.55 10.48
N GLY A 365 11.51 -7.94 10.34
CA GLY A 365 10.64 -7.60 11.47
C GLY A 365 10.17 -8.82 12.26
N ALA A 366 9.73 -9.88 11.58
CA ALA A 366 9.23 -11.11 12.22
C ALA A 366 10.29 -11.84 13.06
N GLN A 367 11.56 -11.82 12.63
CA GLN A 367 12.65 -12.50 13.34
C GLN A 367 13.01 -11.81 14.67
N THR A 368 12.96 -10.47 14.71
CA THR A 368 13.29 -9.71 15.93
C THR A 368 12.31 -9.97 17.08
N SER A 369 11.06 -10.31 16.75
CA SER A 369 10.03 -10.60 17.75
C SER A 369 10.23 -11.95 18.45
N HIS A 370 10.93 -12.90 17.82
CA HIS A 370 11.13 -14.26 18.38
C HIS A 370 12.39 -14.39 19.26
N SER A 371 13.41 -13.54 19.08
CA SER A 371 14.65 -13.63 19.86
C SER A 371 14.57 -12.99 21.25
N SER A 372 13.52 -12.20 21.53
CA SER A 372 13.31 -11.56 22.83
C SER A 372 12.32 -12.34 23.68
N GLY A 373 12.73 -13.54 24.12
CA GLY A 373 12.13 -14.26 25.26
C GLY A 373 12.33 -13.54 26.61
N ARG A 374 12.76 -12.27 26.60
CA ARG A 374 12.65 -11.31 27.69
C ARG A 374 11.60 -10.30 27.27
N HIS A 375 10.52 -10.20 28.04
CA HIS A 375 9.50 -9.16 27.89
C HIS A 375 10.19 -7.82 27.59
N GLY A 376 9.98 -7.31 26.37
CA GLY A 376 10.40 -5.97 26.01
C GLY A 376 9.68 -5.00 26.95
N LEU A 377 10.45 -4.12 27.60
CA LEU A 377 10.03 -3.08 28.55
C LEU A 377 8.95 -2.10 28.05
N LEU A 378 8.39 -2.32 26.86
CA LEU A 378 7.27 -1.56 26.28
C LEU A 378 5.92 -2.32 26.30
N GLY A 379 5.91 -3.59 26.73
CA GLY A 379 4.67 -4.36 26.94
C GLY A 379 3.86 -3.96 28.19
N ASP A 380 4.44 -3.12 29.06
CA ASP A 380 3.87 -2.70 30.35
C ASP A 380 3.55 -1.19 30.40
N LEU A 381 3.10 -0.58 29.30
CA LEU A 381 2.54 0.79 29.33
C LEU A 381 1.06 0.77 29.74
N PRO A 382 0.68 1.36 30.89
CA PRO A 382 -0.66 1.25 31.45
C PRO A 382 -1.52 2.46 31.08
N ILE A 383 -1.90 2.66 29.79
CA ILE A 383 -2.92 3.68 29.42
C ILE A 383 -3.79 3.22 28.22
N LEU A 384 -4.30 1.98 28.25
CA LEU A 384 -5.37 1.55 27.33
C LEU A 384 -6.52 0.82 28.05
N GLY A 385 -6.65 1.03 29.37
CA GLY A 385 -7.65 0.37 30.21
C GLY A 385 -9.06 0.96 30.20
N SER A 386 -9.36 2.03 29.44
CA SER A 386 -10.66 2.73 29.52
C SER A 386 -11.56 2.58 28.29
N ILE A 387 -11.09 1.98 27.19
CA ILE A 387 -11.91 1.76 25.97
C ILE A 387 -12.56 0.37 25.93
N PHE A 388 -12.17 -0.53 26.85
CA PHE A 388 -12.78 -1.86 27.00
C PHE A 388 -13.35 -2.06 28.42
N GLY A 389 -14.62 -1.73 28.63
CA GLY A 389 -15.38 -2.19 29.80
C GLY A 389 -16.58 -3.00 29.33
N GLY A 390 -16.91 -4.18 29.88
CA GLY A 390 -16.30 -4.96 30.95
C GLY A 390 -17.12 -6.23 31.22
N SER A 391 -16.68 -7.04 32.20
CA SER A 391 -17.60 -7.76 33.09
C SER A 391 -16.85 -8.30 34.31
N VAL A 392 -17.14 -7.67 35.45
CA VAL A 392 -17.46 -8.26 36.77
C VAL A 392 -16.55 -9.35 37.36
N TYR A 393 -15.93 -8.99 38.47
CA TYR A 393 -15.54 -9.78 39.66
C TYR A 393 -15.61 -11.32 39.59
N THR A 394 -14.47 -11.95 39.89
CA THR A 394 -14.47 -13.00 40.92
C THR A 394 -13.19 -12.97 41.75
N GLN A 395 -13.40 -13.15 43.03
CA GLN A 395 -12.48 -12.98 44.14
C GLN A 395 -11.78 -14.31 44.46
N GLU A 396 -10.52 -14.22 44.88
CA GLU A 396 -9.74 -15.15 45.73
C GLU A 396 -9.48 -16.60 45.27
N ARG A 397 -8.19 -16.95 45.18
CA ARG A 397 -7.48 -17.56 46.31
C ARG A 397 -5.95 -17.65 46.08
N VAL A 398 -5.22 -17.22 47.10
CA VAL A 398 -3.81 -17.52 47.34
C VAL A 398 -3.65 -19.02 47.67
N PRO A 399 -2.58 -19.68 47.19
CA PRO A 399 -1.98 -20.77 47.93
C PRO A 399 -0.53 -20.47 48.30
N SER A 400 -0.28 -20.62 49.59
CA SER A 400 1.01 -20.64 50.26
C SER A 400 1.92 -21.77 49.79
N VAL A 401 3.21 -21.46 49.62
CA VAL A 401 4.35 -22.39 49.61
C VAL A 401 4.59 -22.84 51.06
N PRO A 402 4.89 -24.12 51.36
CA PRO A 402 6.32 -24.46 51.51
C PRO A 402 6.74 -25.91 51.14
N SER A 403 8.05 -26.02 50.92
CA SER A 403 8.95 -27.15 51.22
C SER A 403 9.20 -28.26 50.19
N THR A 404 10.43 -28.21 49.67
CA THR A 404 11.27 -29.34 49.22
C THR A 404 11.31 -30.49 50.24
N PRO A 405 11.54 -31.74 49.79
CA PRO A 405 12.84 -32.34 50.12
C PRO A 405 13.50 -33.14 48.99
N THR A 406 14.83 -33.11 49.07
CA THR A 406 15.89 -33.88 48.41
C THR A 406 15.71 -35.41 48.48
N HIS A 407 15.95 -36.14 47.37
CA HIS A 407 16.95 -37.23 47.26
C HIS A 407 17.03 -37.85 45.84
N LEU A 408 18.28 -38.08 45.40
CA LEU A 408 18.82 -38.75 44.19
C LEU A 408 18.58 -40.29 44.17
N PRO A 409 19.23 -41.09 43.29
CA PRO A 409 19.16 -41.22 41.82
C PRO A 409 18.90 -42.72 41.42
N ILE A 410 19.30 -43.14 40.20
CA ILE A 410 19.36 -44.51 39.60
C ILE A 410 18.23 -44.72 38.56
N GLY A 411 18.46 -45.09 37.30
CA GLY A 411 19.68 -45.58 36.67
C GLY A 411 19.59 -45.69 35.15
N SER A 412 20.72 -46.11 34.59
CA SER A 412 21.00 -46.47 33.21
C SER A 412 20.01 -47.46 32.59
N HIS A 413 19.72 -47.29 31.30
CA HIS A 413 19.77 -48.40 30.34
C HIS A 413 20.04 -47.89 28.93
N ALA A 414 21.13 -48.40 28.35
CA ALA A 414 21.40 -48.42 26.93
C ALA A 414 20.40 -49.35 26.22
N ASP A 415 19.99 -49.04 24.98
CA ASP A 415 20.04 -50.04 23.91
C ASP A 415 19.87 -49.44 22.49
N SER A 416 20.87 -49.73 21.67
CA SER A 416 20.84 -50.20 20.27
C SER A 416 19.79 -49.70 19.27
N GLY A 417 20.28 -48.92 18.30
CA GLY A 417 20.55 -49.42 16.94
C GLY A 417 19.37 -49.80 16.04
N ARG A 418 19.19 -49.03 14.94
CA ARG A 418 18.96 -49.62 13.61
C ARG A 418 19.24 -48.62 12.48
N LEU A 419 20.34 -48.85 11.77
CA LEU A 419 20.53 -48.37 10.40
C LEU A 419 19.52 -49.09 9.49
N ILE A 420 18.82 -48.33 8.65
CA ILE A 420 18.17 -48.86 7.45
C ILE A 420 18.98 -48.33 6.28
N GLU A 421 19.79 -49.23 5.70
CA GLU A 421 20.40 -49.06 4.39
C GLU A 421 19.27 -49.07 3.33
N VAL A 422 19.28 -48.07 2.46
CA VAL A 422 18.47 -48.05 1.22
C VAL A 422 19.44 -48.29 0.07
N PRO A 423 19.18 -49.28 -0.81
CA PRO A 423 20.11 -49.65 -1.87
C PRO A 423 20.10 -48.68 -3.05
N ASP A 424 21.32 -48.42 -3.54
CA ASP A 424 21.64 -47.77 -4.81
C ASP A 424 20.92 -48.43 -5.99
N ALA A 425 20.13 -47.65 -6.72
CA ALA A 425 19.64 -47.99 -8.04
C ALA A 425 20.41 -47.19 -9.09
N ALA A 426 21.25 -47.91 -9.83
CA ALA A 426 21.97 -47.45 -11.00
C ALA A 426 21.01 -46.90 -12.07
N VAL A 427 21.28 -45.69 -12.55
CA VAL A 427 20.63 -45.09 -13.72
C VAL A 427 21.67 -44.99 -14.84
N ASP A 428 21.47 -45.80 -15.87
CA ASP A 428 22.13 -45.74 -17.16
C ASP A 428 21.78 -44.45 -17.91
N PRO A 429 22.75 -43.70 -18.47
CA PRO A 429 22.47 -42.60 -19.39
C PRO A 429 22.53 -43.06 -20.85
N ALA A 430 21.40 -43.49 -21.40
CA ALA A 430 21.23 -43.65 -22.86
C ALA A 430 20.79 -42.31 -23.47
N GLY A 431 21.74 -41.55 -24.01
CA GLY A 431 21.48 -40.35 -24.81
C GLY A 431 21.03 -40.69 -26.24
N PRO A 432 20.05 -39.97 -26.82
CA PRO A 432 19.75 -40.09 -28.24
C PRO A 432 20.67 -39.19 -29.09
N ALA A 433 21.19 -39.79 -30.17
CA ALA A 433 22.03 -39.16 -31.19
C ALA A 433 21.26 -38.09 -32.02
N PRO A 434 21.97 -37.09 -32.59
CA PRO A 434 21.37 -36.04 -33.40
C PRO A 434 21.02 -36.52 -34.81
N VAL A 435 19.80 -36.22 -35.24
CA VAL A 435 19.30 -36.36 -36.61
C VAL A 435 19.87 -35.21 -37.45
N GLY A 436 20.61 -35.54 -38.50
CA GLY A 436 21.06 -34.60 -39.52
C GLY A 436 19.93 -34.22 -40.50
N PRO A 437 20.06 -33.11 -41.24
CA PRO A 437 19.01 -32.62 -42.13
C PRO A 437 19.07 -33.31 -43.49
N ASP A 438 17.93 -33.84 -43.94
CA ASP A 438 17.71 -34.25 -45.33
C ASP A 438 17.10 -33.07 -46.13
N ARG A 439 17.83 -32.75 -47.21
CA ARG A 439 17.47 -32.19 -48.54
C ARG A 439 16.25 -31.29 -48.73
#